data_AF-A0A317JPM1-F1
#
_entry.id   AF-A0A317JPM1-F1
#
_cell.length_a   1.000
_cell.length_b   1.000
_cell.length_c   1.000
_cell.angle_alpha   90.00
_cell.angle_beta   90.00
_cell.angle_gamma   90.00
#
_symmetry.space_group_name_H-M   'P 1'
#
loop_
_entity.id
_entity.type
_entity.pdbx_description
1 polymer ?
#
loop_
_entity_poly.entity_id
_entity_poly.type
_entity_poly.pdbx_seq_one_letter_code
_entity_poly.pdbx_strand_id
1 'polypeptide(L)'
;MFEDERFTTPMMKQYETIKKQYHDCLLFYRMGDFYELFLEDAYIGSRVLGLTLTSRSKGKDGRIPMAGVPYHAVDTYLSKLVKAGYKVAICEQLTEPDKKGLIERDVVRIVTPGTILDENALDQKEHNYIVSLALEVDILGLAYADVSTGQFFTLQLPYTSLSQVLQNELTLINPSECILSPQEYESADLLKVLHEHSSINIFPFTQWDEYTTHAAQTIKKHFGISTLASFGIDQQPLATQASAALLGYLKQMQKHALHHIRSIRTVDAHEYVGLDRSTIVN
;
A
#
# COMPACT_ATOMS: atom_id res chain seq x y z
N MET A 1 15.45 -15.26 29.52
CA MET A 1 14.36 -15.57 28.58
C MET A 1 15.05 -15.94 27.28
N PHE A 2 15.21 -17.24 26.99
CA PHE A 2 15.91 -17.69 25.80
C PHE A 2 14.98 -17.45 24.61
N GLU A 3 15.38 -16.58 23.67
CA GLU A 3 14.74 -16.56 22.36
C GLU A 3 14.91 -17.96 21.76
N ASP A 4 13.79 -18.63 21.52
CA ASP A 4 13.76 -19.93 20.86
C ASP A 4 14.18 -19.70 19.39
N GLU A 5 15.48 -19.75 19.12
CA GLU A 5 16.02 -19.59 17.77
C GLU A 5 15.65 -20.82 16.94
N ARG A 6 14.47 -20.74 16.31
CA ARG A 6 13.89 -21.77 15.43
C ARG A 6 14.81 -22.16 14.27
N PHE A 7 15.74 -21.29 13.90
CA PHE A 7 16.71 -21.51 12.83
C PHE A 7 18.14 -21.16 13.26
N THR A 8 19.10 -21.93 12.77
CA THR A 8 20.53 -21.84 13.11
C THR A 8 21.34 -21.14 12.03
N THR A 9 20.89 -21.13 10.77
CA THR A 9 21.62 -20.47 9.69
C THR A 9 21.44 -18.95 9.76
N PRO A 10 22.51 -18.14 9.59
CA PRO A 10 22.43 -16.68 9.65
C PRO A 10 21.38 -16.08 8.69
N MET A 11 21.22 -16.68 7.50
CA MET A 11 20.25 -16.23 6.51
C MET A 11 18.80 -16.46 6.97
N MET A 12 18.47 -17.63 7.54
CA MET A 12 17.11 -17.89 8.01
C MET A 12 16.75 -17.09 9.26
N LYS A 13 17.74 -16.81 10.13
CA LYS A 13 17.56 -15.87 11.24
C LYS A 13 17.22 -14.46 10.73
N GLN A 14 17.98 -13.96 9.76
CA GLN A 14 17.70 -12.66 9.12
C GLN A 14 16.33 -12.66 8.44
N TYR A 15 15.96 -13.74 7.74
CA TYR A 15 14.63 -13.89 7.15
C TYR A 15 13.51 -13.81 8.19
N GLU A 16 13.60 -14.56 9.30
CA GLU A 16 12.57 -14.52 10.34
C GLU A 16 12.45 -13.13 10.98
N THR A 17 13.57 -12.46 11.24
CA THR A 17 13.56 -11.11 11.81
C THR A 17 12.86 -10.12 10.89
N ILE A 18 13.11 -10.19 9.57
CA ILE A 18 12.43 -9.33 8.59
C ILE A 18 10.96 -9.73 8.48
N LYS A 19 10.65 -11.03 8.34
CA LYS A 19 9.28 -11.52 8.18
C LYS A 19 8.37 -11.16 9.38
N LYS A 20 8.91 -11.13 10.60
CA LYS A 20 8.16 -10.68 11.80
C LYS A 20 7.68 -9.23 11.69
N GLN A 21 8.44 -8.37 11.01
CA GLN A 21 8.04 -6.97 10.79
C GLN A 21 6.95 -6.83 9.71
N TYR A 22 6.90 -7.75 8.73
CA TYR A 22 5.95 -7.75 7.61
C TYR A 22 5.08 -9.01 7.62
N HIS A 23 4.46 -9.30 8.77
CA HIS A 23 3.70 -10.54 8.98
C HIS A 23 2.42 -10.61 8.12
N ASP A 24 1.86 -9.46 7.72
CA ASP A 24 0.68 -9.33 6.85
C ASP A 24 1.03 -9.38 5.34
N CYS A 25 2.32 -9.41 4.99
CA CYS A 25 2.80 -9.41 3.61
C CYS A 25 3.45 -10.75 3.25
N LEU A 26 3.34 -11.20 2.00
CA LEU A 26 4.28 -12.18 1.47
C LEU A 26 5.67 -11.54 1.35
N LEU A 27 6.72 -12.25 1.71
CA LEU A 27 8.09 -11.72 1.66
C LEU A 27 8.87 -12.29 0.47
N PHE A 28 9.04 -11.47 -0.56
CA PHE A 28 9.97 -11.75 -1.66
C PHE A 28 11.39 -11.44 -1.20
N TYR A 29 12.14 -12.48 -0.84
CA TYR A 29 13.47 -12.35 -0.27
C TYR A 29 14.55 -12.56 -1.34
N ARG A 30 15.33 -11.52 -1.64
CA ARG A 30 16.35 -11.53 -2.70
C ARG A 30 17.50 -12.48 -2.40
N MET A 31 17.69 -13.44 -3.30
CA MET A 31 18.69 -14.51 -3.22
C MET A 31 19.39 -14.67 -4.59
N GLY A 32 20.46 -13.92 -4.81
CA GLY A 32 21.16 -13.96 -6.10
C GLY A 32 20.25 -13.44 -7.20
N ASP A 33 19.97 -14.24 -8.24
CA ASP A 33 19.09 -13.89 -9.36
C ASP A 33 17.61 -14.24 -9.14
N PHE A 34 17.21 -14.62 -7.92
CA PHE A 34 15.82 -14.96 -7.61
C PHE A 34 15.27 -14.12 -6.46
N TYR A 35 13.94 -13.98 -6.42
CA TYR A 35 13.22 -13.74 -5.17
C TYR A 35 12.66 -15.07 -4.70
N GLU A 36 12.95 -15.42 -3.46
CA GLU A 36 12.51 -16.66 -2.82
C GLU A 36 11.50 -16.34 -1.72
N LEU A 37 10.47 -17.17 -1.64
CA LEU A 37 9.50 -17.26 -0.55
C LEU A 37 9.84 -18.49 0.28
N PHE A 38 9.68 -18.43 1.59
CA PHE A 38 9.94 -19.57 2.48
C PHE A 38 8.75 -19.87 3.38
N LEU A 39 8.69 -21.09 3.90
CA LEU A 39 7.68 -21.52 4.87
C LEU A 39 6.26 -21.35 4.31
N GLU A 40 5.36 -20.71 5.06
CA GLU A 40 3.96 -20.49 4.66
C GLU A 40 3.83 -19.69 3.36
N ASP A 41 4.66 -18.65 3.22
CA ASP A 41 4.73 -17.82 2.02
C ASP A 41 5.06 -18.64 0.76
N ALA A 42 5.89 -19.70 0.89
CA ALA A 42 6.22 -20.59 -0.22
C ALA A 42 5.00 -21.40 -0.70
N TYR A 43 4.16 -21.87 0.23
CA TYR A 43 2.94 -22.59 -0.11
C TYR A 43 1.92 -21.68 -0.78
N ILE A 44 1.75 -20.46 -0.27
CA ILE A 44 0.86 -19.45 -0.86
C ILE A 44 1.35 -19.09 -2.27
N GLY A 45 2.62 -18.68 -2.40
CA GLY A 45 3.19 -18.30 -3.67
C GLY A 45 3.16 -19.42 -4.70
N SER A 46 3.49 -20.66 -4.31
CA SER A 46 3.38 -21.83 -5.21
C SER A 46 1.96 -22.00 -5.76
N ARG A 47 0.94 -21.91 -4.90
CA ARG A 47 -0.46 -22.07 -5.29
C ARG A 47 -0.94 -20.94 -6.19
N VAL A 48 -0.71 -19.68 -5.79
CA VAL A 48 -1.24 -18.50 -6.48
C VAL A 48 -0.51 -18.26 -7.80
N LEU A 49 0.81 -18.48 -7.84
CA LEU A 49 1.63 -18.22 -9.01
C LEU A 49 1.82 -19.44 -9.93
N GLY A 50 1.37 -20.62 -9.49
CA GLY A 50 1.60 -21.88 -10.22
C GLY A 50 3.06 -22.30 -10.25
N LEU A 51 3.85 -21.95 -9.22
CA LEU A 51 5.28 -22.27 -9.14
C LEU A 51 5.48 -23.68 -8.58
N THR A 52 6.57 -24.31 -8.97
CA THR A 52 7.00 -25.58 -8.35
C THR A 52 7.42 -25.32 -6.91
N LEU A 53 6.71 -25.94 -5.96
CA LEU A 53 7.14 -25.96 -4.55
C LEU A 53 8.33 -26.90 -4.39
N THR A 54 9.42 -26.38 -3.86
CA THR A 54 10.64 -27.14 -3.59
C THR A 54 11.01 -27.04 -2.11
N SER A 55 12.18 -27.55 -1.75
CA SER A 55 12.69 -27.38 -0.38
C SER A 55 14.18 -27.10 -0.40
N ARG A 56 14.62 -26.14 0.40
CA ARG A 56 16.03 -25.89 0.68
C ARG A 56 16.49 -26.83 1.78
N SER A 57 17.56 -27.59 1.53
CA SER A 57 18.18 -28.50 2.50
C SER A 57 19.59 -28.08 2.94
N LYS A 58 20.03 -26.88 2.54
CA LYS A 58 21.38 -26.37 2.88
C LYS A 58 21.40 -25.86 4.32
N GLY A 59 21.89 -26.67 5.26
CA GLY A 59 22.22 -26.24 6.62
C GLY A 59 21.76 -27.21 7.70
N LYS A 60 21.82 -26.79 8.96
CA LYS A 60 21.34 -27.56 10.12
C LYS A 60 19.83 -27.42 10.34
N ASP A 61 19.15 -26.58 9.55
CA ASP A 61 17.73 -26.23 9.70
C ASP A 61 16.77 -27.20 8.97
N GLY A 62 17.29 -28.31 8.45
CA GLY A 62 16.49 -29.32 7.76
C GLY A 62 15.95 -28.86 6.40
N ARG A 63 14.79 -29.38 6.01
CA ARG A 63 14.12 -29.05 4.74
C ARG A 63 13.13 -27.91 4.93
N ILE A 64 13.43 -26.76 4.35
CA ILE A 64 12.60 -25.56 4.42
C ILE A 64 11.81 -25.44 3.11
N PRO A 65 10.46 -25.44 3.12
CA PRO A 65 9.65 -25.19 1.94
C PRO A 65 10.03 -23.88 1.25
N MET A 66 10.14 -23.91 -0.07
CA MET A 66 10.64 -22.79 -0.86
C MET A 66 9.99 -22.75 -2.24
N ALA A 67 9.63 -21.56 -2.68
CA ALA A 67 9.24 -21.26 -4.06
C ALA A 67 9.94 -19.96 -4.48
N GLY A 68 10.23 -19.79 -5.77
CA GLY A 68 10.94 -18.60 -6.22
C GLY A 68 10.64 -18.21 -7.65
N VAL A 69 10.90 -16.94 -7.95
CA VAL A 69 10.71 -16.33 -9.25
C VAL A 69 12.01 -15.65 -9.70
N PRO A 70 12.32 -15.66 -11.01
CA PRO A 70 13.47 -14.93 -11.52
C PRO A 70 13.23 -13.42 -11.39
N TYR A 71 14.25 -12.69 -10.97
CA TYR A 71 14.11 -11.29 -10.58
C TYR A 71 13.69 -10.36 -11.71
N HIS A 72 14.21 -10.63 -12.90
CA HIS A 72 13.87 -9.86 -14.10
C HIS A 72 12.39 -9.97 -14.49
N ALA A 73 11.66 -10.95 -13.97
CA ALA A 73 10.25 -11.14 -14.23
C ALA A 73 9.38 -10.88 -12.99
N VAL A 74 9.95 -10.33 -11.90
CA VAL A 74 9.29 -10.20 -10.60
C VAL A 74 7.97 -9.44 -10.71
N ASP A 75 7.92 -8.38 -11.51
CA ASP A 75 6.76 -7.51 -11.64
C ASP A 75 5.52 -8.27 -12.15
N THR A 76 5.67 -9.18 -13.12
CA THR A 76 4.58 -10.04 -13.59
C THR A 76 4.00 -10.95 -12.50
N TYR A 77 4.84 -11.41 -11.56
CA TYR A 77 4.39 -12.23 -10.43
C TYR A 77 3.77 -11.39 -9.32
N LEU A 78 4.29 -10.20 -9.08
CA LEU A 78 3.70 -9.24 -8.13
C LEU A 78 2.27 -8.92 -8.53
N SER A 79 2.05 -8.62 -9.81
CA SER A 79 0.73 -8.36 -10.39
C SER A 79 -0.28 -9.48 -10.11
N LYS A 80 0.15 -10.74 -10.17
CA LYS A 80 -0.72 -11.89 -9.87
C LYS A 80 -1.04 -12.02 -8.38
N LEU A 81 -0.04 -11.84 -7.51
CA LEU A 81 -0.24 -11.89 -6.05
C LEU A 81 -1.17 -10.77 -5.58
N VAL A 82 -0.93 -9.57 -6.10
CA VAL A 82 -1.70 -8.38 -5.79
C VAL A 82 -3.15 -8.50 -6.26
N LYS A 83 -3.39 -8.98 -7.48
CA LYS A 83 -4.76 -9.28 -7.99
C LYS A 83 -5.47 -10.37 -7.16
N ALA A 84 -4.72 -11.23 -6.48
CA ALA A 84 -5.26 -12.22 -5.55
C ALA A 84 -5.46 -11.67 -4.11
N GLY A 85 -5.25 -10.36 -3.90
CA GLY A 85 -5.49 -9.68 -2.63
C GLY A 85 -4.30 -9.72 -1.65
N TYR A 86 -3.11 -10.12 -2.08
CA TYR A 86 -1.92 -10.18 -1.21
C TYR A 86 -1.08 -8.91 -1.30
N LYS A 87 -0.59 -8.43 -0.15
CA LYS A 87 0.54 -7.49 -0.09
C LYS A 87 1.85 -8.24 -0.22
N VAL A 88 2.83 -7.66 -0.90
CA VAL A 88 4.15 -8.29 -1.11
C VAL A 88 5.28 -7.34 -0.72
N ALA A 89 6.04 -7.69 0.32
CA ALA A 89 7.24 -6.98 0.72
C ALA A 89 8.44 -7.44 -0.12
N ILE A 90 9.14 -6.49 -0.74
CA ILE A 90 10.35 -6.74 -1.55
C ILE A 90 11.57 -6.50 -0.69
N CYS A 91 12.28 -7.57 -0.34
CA CYS A 91 13.49 -7.53 0.47
C CYS A 91 14.72 -7.68 -0.43
N GLU A 92 15.54 -6.64 -0.50
CA GLU A 92 16.72 -6.56 -1.37
C GLU A 92 18.02 -6.83 -0.64
N GLN A 93 19.07 -7.10 -1.41
CA GLN A 93 20.45 -7.13 -0.92
C GLN A 93 21.01 -5.71 -0.93
N LEU A 94 21.29 -5.16 0.25
CA LEU A 94 21.82 -3.80 0.41
C LEU A 94 23.34 -3.73 0.23
N THR A 95 24.03 -4.84 0.51
CA THR A 95 25.49 -4.96 0.34
C THR A 95 25.84 -5.97 -0.74
N GLU A 96 26.95 -5.73 -1.44
CA GLU A 96 27.48 -6.70 -2.40
C GLU A 96 27.88 -8.01 -1.70
N PRO A 97 27.80 -9.16 -2.39
CA PRO A 97 28.24 -10.44 -1.84
C PRO A 97 29.77 -10.46 -1.65
N ASP A 98 30.26 -9.92 -0.54
CA ASP A 98 31.65 -10.12 -0.16
C ASP A 98 31.86 -11.54 0.40
N LYS A 99 33.10 -12.05 0.32
CA LYS A 99 33.41 -13.45 0.65
C LYS A 99 33.39 -13.75 2.16
N LYS A 100 33.09 -12.80 3.05
CA LYS A 100 33.30 -12.95 4.50
C LYS A 100 32.18 -12.41 5.40
N GLY A 101 31.29 -11.58 4.90
CA GLY A 101 30.21 -10.93 5.64
C GLY A 101 28.84 -11.56 5.39
N LEU A 102 27.93 -11.37 6.35
CA LEU A 102 26.51 -11.60 6.11
C LEU A 102 26.00 -10.50 5.19
N ILE A 103 25.41 -10.87 4.06
CA ILE A 103 24.77 -9.91 3.16
C ILE A 103 23.63 -9.23 3.90
N GLU A 104 23.68 -7.91 3.97
CA GLU A 104 22.65 -7.10 4.60
C GLU A 104 21.43 -7.05 3.68
N ARG A 105 20.25 -7.16 4.27
CA ARG A 105 18.99 -7.13 3.55
C ARG A 105 17.95 -6.36 4.34
N ASP A 106 17.14 -5.60 3.61
CA ASP A 106 15.96 -4.95 4.15
C ASP A 106 14.86 -4.87 3.08
N VAL A 107 13.63 -4.72 3.54
CA VAL A 107 12.48 -4.42 2.68
C VAL A 107 12.64 -3.01 2.14
N VAL A 108 12.69 -2.87 0.82
CA VAL A 108 12.84 -1.57 0.13
C VAL A 108 11.52 -1.00 -0.36
N ARG A 109 10.49 -1.85 -0.52
CA ARG A 109 9.11 -1.45 -0.85
C ARG A 109 8.14 -2.57 -0.50
N ILE A 110 6.88 -2.19 -0.27
CA ILE A 110 5.73 -3.09 -0.17
C ILE A 110 4.83 -2.79 -1.35
N VAL A 111 4.44 -3.84 -2.07
CA VAL A 111 3.58 -3.76 -3.25
C VAL A 111 2.18 -4.20 -2.85
N THR A 112 1.21 -3.35 -3.16
CA THR A 112 -0.22 -3.49 -2.88
C THR A 112 -1.00 -3.17 -4.17
N PRO A 113 -2.32 -3.45 -4.24
CA PRO A 113 -3.15 -3.13 -5.41
C PRO A 113 -2.98 -1.71 -5.94
N GLY A 114 -2.96 -0.70 -5.07
CA GLY A 114 -2.82 0.69 -5.49
C GLY A 114 -1.38 1.24 -5.49
N THR A 115 -0.39 0.46 -5.07
CA THR A 115 1.04 0.88 -5.11
C THR A 115 1.85 0.16 -6.18
N ILE A 116 1.21 -0.70 -6.98
CA ILE A 116 1.87 -1.38 -8.09
C ILE A 116 2.21 -0.36 -9.20
N LEU A 117 3.44 -0.46 -9.70
CA LEU A 117 4.00 0.44 -10.72
C LEU A 117 4.29 -0.28 -12.06
N ASP A 118 3.96 -1.57 -12.16
CA ASP A 118 4.21 -2.37 -13.37
C ASP A 118 3.29 -1.92 -14.51
N GLU A 119 3.87 -1.34 -15.56
CA GLU A 119 3.17 -0.87 -16.76
C GLU A 119 2.41 -1.99 -17.51
N ASN A 120 2.77 -3.26 -17.31
CA ASN A 120 2.03 -4.40 -17.88
C ASN A 120 0.86 -4.83 -17.00
N ALA A 121 0.87 -4.44 -15.73
CA ALA A 121 -0.17 -4.73 -14.76
C ALA A 121 -1.26 -3.67 -14.76
N LEU A 122 -0.84 -2.43 -14.96
CA LEU A 122 -1.67 -1.25 -15.15
C LEU A 122 -2.20 -1.26 -16.58
N ASP A 123 -3.50 -1.07 -16.76
CA ASP A 123 -4.00 -0.73 -18.09
C ASP A 123 -3.45 0.66 -18.42
N GLN A 124 -2.72 0.82 -19.53
CA GLN A 124 -1.95 2.05 -19.85
C GLN A 124 -2.82 3.32 -19.97
N LYS A 125 -4.15 3.19 -19.86
CA LYS A 125 -5.11 4.28 -19.95
C LYS A 125 -5.85 4.57 -18.64
N GLU A 126 -5.61 3.82 -17.57
CA GLU A 126 -6.35 3.99 -16.32
C GLU A 126 -5.42 4.32 -15.15
N HIS A 127 -5.82 5.31 -14.36
CA HIS A 127 -5.15 5.68 -13.12
C HIS A 127 -5.29 4.58 -12.07
N ASN A 128 -4.25 4.35 -11.29
CA ASN A 128 -4.26 3.37 -10.20
C ASN A 128 -4.38 4.07 -8.85
N TYR A 129 -5.58 4.53 -8.52
CA TYR A 129 -5.80 5.32 -7.33
C TYR A 129 -5.87 4.48 -6.05
N ILE A 130 -5.18 4.96 -5.02
CA ILE A 130 -5.43 4.61 -3.62
C ILE A 130 -6.28 5.71 -3.02
N VAL A 131 -7.31 5.34 -2.26
CA VAL A 131 -8.15 6.26 -1.50
C VAL A 131 -8.00 6.03 0.00
N SER A 132 -8.08 7.10 0.79
CA SER A 132 -8.28 7.07 2.24
C SER A 132 -9.55 7.82 2.60
N LEU A 133 -10.25 7.34 3.64
CA LEU A 133 -11.50 7.92 4.12
C LEU A 133 -11.36 8.32 5.58
N ALA A 134 -11.85 9.51 5.93
CA ALA A 134 -12.01 9.95 7.31
C ALA A 134 -13.48 10.35 7.50
N LEU A 135 -14.16 9.72 8.45
CA LEU A 135 -15.60 9.86 8.63
C LEU A 135 -15.98 10.53 9.95
N GLU A 136 -16.90 11.50 9.87
CA GLU A 136 -17.77 11.90 10.98
C GLU A 136 -19.25 11.65 10.61
N VAL A 137 -20.17 12.00 11.51
CA VAL A 137 -21.61 11.67 11.43
C VAL A 137 -22.25 12.12 10.12
N ASP A 138 -21.90 13.29 9.62
CA ASP A 138 -22.52 13.93 8.46
C ASP A 138 -21.50 14.54 7.48
N ILE A 139 -20.20 14.25 7.67
CA ILE A 139 -19.12 14.76 6.84
C ILE A 139 -18.17 13.62 6.48
N LEU A 140 -17.85 13.53 5.17
CA LEU A 140 -16.85 12.65 4.60
C LEU A 140 -15.63 13.49 4.24
N GLY A 141 -14.46 13.13 4.76
CA GLY A 141 -13.16 13.51 4.22
C GLY A 141 -12.59 12.39 3.38
N LEU A 142 -12.08 12.73 2.20
CA LEU A 142 -11.51 11.77 1.28
C LEU A 142 -10.20 12.33 0.72
N ALA A 143 -9.18 11.49 0.61
CA ALA A 143 -7.99 11.79 -0.16
C ALA A 143 -7.67 10.61 -1.08
N TYR A 144 -7.15 10.91 -2.27
CA TYR A 144 -6.75 9.86 -3.20
C TYR A 144 -5.51 10.27 -3.99
N ALA A 145 -4.71 9.28 -4.36
CA ALA A 145 -3.44 9.51 -5.02
C ALA A 145 -3.11 8.40 -6.00
N ASP A 146 -2.46 8.78 -7.10
CA ASP A 146 -1.83 7.87 -8.03
C ASP A 146 -0.32 7.91 -7.76
N VAL A 147 0.21 6.78 -7.32
CA VAL A 147 1.63 6.68 -6.91
C VAL A 147 2.55 6.83 -8.11
N SER A 148 2.12 6.44 -9.31
CA SER A 148 2.92 6.47 -10.53
C SER A 148 3.08 7.88 -11.08
N THR A 149 2.03 8.71 -11.02
CA THR A 149 2.03 10.07 -11.55
C THR A 149 2.39 11.11 -10.49
N GLY A 150 2.24 10.77 -9.21
CA GLY A 150 2.40 11.69 -8.09
C GLY A 150 1.23 12.64 -7.90
N GLN A 151 0.12 12.41 -8.61
CA GLN A 151 -1.12 13.15 -8.40
C GLN A 151 -1.68 12.83 -7.01
N PHE A 152 -2.14 13.87 -6.32
CA PHE A 152 -2.73 13.77 -5.00
C PHE A 152 -3.88 14.77 -4.90
N PHE A 153 -5.06 14.24 -4.60
CA PHE A 153 -6.31 14.97 -4.53
C PHE A 153 -6.97 14.77 -3.17
N THR A 154 -7.83 15.72 -2.79
CA THR A 154 -8.63 15.60 -1.58
C THR A 154 -9.90 16.40 -1.68
N LEU A 155 -10.91 16.03 -0.90
CA LEU A 155 -12.18 16.71 -0.82
C LEU A 155 -12.85 16.44 0.53
N GLN A 156 -13.74 17.34 0.92
CA GLN A 156 -14.60 17.18 2.09
C GLN A 156 -16.05 17.48 1.69
N LEU A 157 -16.96 16.55 1.97
CA LEU A 157 -18.36 16.64 1.55
C LEU A 157 -19.28 16.41 2.75
N PRO A 158 -20.33 17.22 2.93
CA PRO A 158 -21.44 16.82 3.78
C PRO A 158 -22.22 15.66 3.14
N TYR A 159 -22.78 14.78 3.94
CA TYR A 159 -23.64 13.71 3.45
C TYR A 159 -24.82 13.43 4.40
N THR A 160 -25.93 12.99 3.82
CA THR A 160 -27.10 12.46 4.56
C THR A 160 -27.22 10.94 4.45
N SER A 161 -26.56 10.35 3.44
CA SER A 161 -26.47 8.92 3.21
C SER A 161 -25.03 8.58 2.84
N LEU A 162 -24.36 7.86 3.74
CA LEU A 162 -22.97 7.42 3.55
C LEU A 162 -22.83 6.53 2.30
N SER A 163 -23.80 5.63 2.08
CA SER A 163 -23.80 4.76 0.91
C SER A 163 -23.86 5.55 -0.39
N GLN A 164 -24.73 6.56 -0.47
CA GLN A 164 -24.88 7.35 -1.69
C GLN A 164 -23.65 8.20 -1.99
N VAL A 165 -23.07 8.86 -0.99
CA VAL A 165 -21.88 9.69 -1.20
C VAL A 165 -20.68 8.83 -1.59
N LEU A 166 -20.46 7.69 -0.93
CA LEU A 166 -19.35 6.79 -1.27
C LEU A 166 -19.53 6.17 -2.66
N GLN A 167 -20.74 5.72 -3.02
CA GLN A 167 -20.99 5.21 -4.38
C GLN A 167 -20.67 6.26 -5.45
N ASN A 168 -21.04 7.52 -5.24
CA ASN A 168 -20.75 8.60 -6.19
C ASN A 168 -19.23 8.82 -6.35
N GLU A 169 -18.52 9.02 -5.23
CA GLU A 169 -17.09 9.34 -5.27
C GLU A 169 -16.26 8.14 -5.74
N LEU A 170 -16.57 6.92 -5.29
CA LEU A 170 -15.83 5.72 -5.70
C LEU A 170 -16.08 5.35 -7.16
N THR A 171 -17.27 5.61 -7.70
CA THR A 171 -17.54 5.41 -9.14
C THR A 171 -16.70 6.35 -10.00
N LEU A 172 -16.51 7.59 -9.53
CA LEU A 172 -15.73 8.59 -10.25
C LEU A 172 -14.22 8.32 -10.14
N ILE A 173 -13.74 8.06 -8.94
CA ILE A 173 -12.31 7.86 -8.65
C ILE A 173 -11.87 6.47 -9.15
N ASN A 174 -12.74 5.48 -9.06
CA ASN A 174 -12.48 4.06 -9.35
C ASN A 174 -11.17 3.55 -8.70
N PRO A 175 -11.00 3.65 -7.37
CA PRO A 175 -9.76 3.25 -6.71
C PRO A 175 -9.60 1.74 -6.64
N SER A 176 -8.37 1.25 -6.83
CA SER A 176 -8.02 -0.16 -6.66
C SER A 176 -7.88 -0.57 -5.20
N GLU A 177 -7.64 0.41 -4.32
CA GLU A 177 -7.32 0.21 -2.92
C GLU A 177 -7.90 1.33 -2.06
N CYS A 178 -8.54 0.95 -0.95
CA CYS A 178 -9.01 1.83 0.10
C CYS A 178 -8.29 1.52 1.41
N ILE A 179 -7.75 2.55 2.05
CA ILE A 179 -7.21 2.45 3.40
C ILE A 179 -8.16 3.10 4.40
N LEU A 180 -8.33 2.45 5.55
CA LEU A 180 -9.19 2.90 6.64
C LEU A 180 -8.42 2.99 7.94
N SER A 181 -8.90 3.81 8.88
CA SER A 181 -8.48 3.67 10.28
C SER A 181 -8.87 2.28 10.81
N PRO A 182 -8.18 1.76 11.85
CA PRO A 182 -8.57 0.50 12.47
C PRO A 182 -10.04 0.49 12.93
N GLN A 183 -10.52 1.62 13.46
CA GLN A 183 -11.91 1.78 13.90
C GLN A 183 -12.91 1.70 12.74
N GLU A 184 -12.64 2.39 11.63
CA GLU A 184 -13.51 2.35 10.44
C GLU A 184 -13.49 0.96 9.78
N TYR A 185 -12.35 0.27 9.81
CA TYR A 185 -12.22 -1.09 9.28
C TYR A 185 -13.03 -2.12 10.08
N GLU A 186 -13.39 -1.83 11.33
CA GLU A 186 -14.29 -2.68 12.14
C GLU A 186 -15.79 -2.44 11.84
N SER A 187 -16.13 -1.38 11.09
CA SER A 187 -17.52 -1.05 10.76
C SER A 187 -18.05 -1.94 9.63
N ALA A 188 -18.91 -2.90 9.98
CA ALA A 188 -19.56 -3.80 9.02
C ALA A 188 -20.40 -3.06 7.98
N ASP A 189 -21.08 -1.96 8.37
CA ASP A 189 -21.90 -1.16 7.46
C ASP A 189 -21.04 -0.43 6.43
N LEU A 190 -19.90 0.13 6.86
CA LEU A 190 -18.95 0.78 5.95
C LEU A 190 -18.34 -0.24 4.99
N LEU A 191 -17.84 -1.37 5.50
CA LEU A 191 -17.26 -2.42 4.66
C LEU A 191 -18.28 -2.95 3.64
N LYS A 192 -19.54 -3.10 4.04
CA LYS A 192 -20.61 -3.51 3.13
C LYS A 192 -20.76 -2.54 1.97
N VAL A 193 -20.82 -1.23 2.24
CA VAL A 193 -20.91 -0.20 1.20
C VAL A 193 -19.68 -0.22 0.29
N LEU A 194 -18.47 -0.31 0.86
CA LEU A 194 -17.24 -0.34 0.06
C LEU A 194 -17.16 -1.58 -0.84
N HIS A 195 -17.62 -2.74 -0.36
CA HIS A 195 -17.68 -3.97 -1.15
C HIS A 195 -18.72 -3.95 -2.28
N GLU A 196 -19.66 -3.00 -2.30
CA GLU A 196 -20.53 -2.78 -3.46
C GLU A 196 -19.75 -2.22 -4.66
N HIS A 197 -18.61 -1.56 -4.43
CA HIS A 197 -17.68 -1.16 -5.48
C HIS A 197 -16.83 -2.36 -5.90
N SER A 198 -17.22 -3.01 -7.00
CA SER A 198 -16.49 -4.17 -7.53
C SER A 198 -15.05 -3.79 -7.82
N SER A 199 -14.08 -4.54 -7.24
CA SER A 199 -12.62 -4.45 -7.40
C SER A 199 -11.81 -3.70 -6.33
N ILE A 200 -12.44 -3.03 -5.37
CA ILE A 200 -11.67 -2.33 -4.32
C ILE A 200 -11.11 -3.30 -3.29
N ASN A 201 -9.81 -3.19 -3.01
CA ASN A 201 -9.17 -3.88 -1.89
C ASN A 201 -9.18 -2.96 -0.68
N ILE A 202 -9.63 -3.44 0.48
CA ILE A 202 -9.77 -2.63 1.68
C ILE A 202 -8.75 -3.10 2.72
N PHE A 203 -7.92 -2.19 3.22
CA PHE A 203 -6.92 -2.51 4.24
C PHE A 203 -7.01 -1.56 5.45
N PRO A 204 -6.82 -2.08 6.67
CA PRO A 204 -6.61 -1.22 7.82
C PRO A 204 -5.20 -0.63 7.77
N PHE A 205 -5.08 0.66 8.08
CA PHE A 205 -3.80 1.32 8.30
C PHE A 205 -3.54 1.46 9.80
N THR A 206 -2.74 0.56 10.36
CA THR A 206 -2.52 0.48 11.81
C THR A 206 -1.84 1.70 12.42
N GLN A 207 -1.07 2.47 11.63
CA GLN A 207 -0.41 3.71 12.08
C GLN A 207 -1.25 4.96 11.82
N TRP A 208 -2.55 4.82 11.54
CA TRP A 208 -3.44 5.94 11.21
C TRP A 208 -3.25 7.14 12.15
N ASP A 209 -3.35 6.92 13.46
CA ASP A 209 -3.28 7.98 14.46
C ASP A 209 -1.92 8.68 14.53
N GLU A 210 -0.82 7.98 14.19
CA GLU A 210 0.52 8.58 14.14
C GLU A 210 0.60 9.72 13.12
N TYR A 211 -0.17 9.60 12.03
CA TYR A 211 -0.19 10.59 10.95
C TYR A 211 -1.33 11.60 11.10
N THR A 212 -2.48 11.19 11.63
CA THR A 212 -3.70 12.01 11.67
C THR A 212 -3.87 12.86 12.94
N THR A 213 -3.33 12.44 14.09
CA THR A 213 -3.36 13.24 15.35
C THR A 213 -2.84 14.66 15.14
N HIS A 214 -1.81 14.78 14.29
CA HIS A 214 -1.17 16.04 13.91
C HIS A 214 -1.19 16.24 12.39
N ALA A 215 -2.32 15.90 11.76
CA ALA A 215 -2.47 15.84 10.30
C ALA A 215 -1.95 17.09 9.57
N ALA A 216 -2.28 18.29 10.08
CA ALA A 216 -1.81 19.52 9.47
C ALA A 216 -0.29 19.68 9.53
N GLN A 217 0.36 19.28 10.63
CA GLN A 217 1.83 19.30 10.71
C GLN A 217 2.46 18.23 9.82
N THR A 218 1.85 17.04 9.74
CA THR A 218 2.27 15.96 8.84
C THR A 218 2.34 16.45 7.39
N ILE A 219 1.25 17.05 6.90
CA ILE A 219 1.16 17.60 5.54
C ILE A 219 2.16 18.76 5.35
N LYS A 220 2.17 19.74 6.27
CA LYS A 220 3.10 20.88 6.20
C LYS A 220 4.57 20.45 6.12
N LYS A 221 4.95 19.43 6.90
CA LYS A 221 6.31 18.87 6.91
C LYS A 221 6.64 18.17 5.59
N HIS A 222 5.71 17.40 5.03
CA HIS A 222 5.92 16.69 3.75
C HIS A 222 6.14 17.67 2.59
N PHE A 223 5.29 18.69 2.46
CA PHE A 223 5.34 19.65 1.35
C PHE A 223 6.26 20.85 1.60
N GLY A 224 6.81 21.01 2.80
CA GLY A 224 7.67 22.14 3.16
C GLY A 224 6.93 23.49 3.18
N ILE A 225 5.65 23.49 3.57
CA ILE A 225 4.79 24.68 3.59
C ILE A 225 4.46 25.12 5.02
N SER A 226 4.13 26.40 5.19
CA SER A 226 3.78 26.97 6.51
C SER A 226 2.28 26.92 6.81
N THR A 227 1.43 26.89 5.78
CA THR A 227 -0.04 26.93 5.90
C THR A 227 -0.73 26.04 4.86
N LEU A 228 -1.79 25.35 5.30
CA LEU A 228 -2.64 24.52 4.44
C LEU A 228 -3.58 25.34 3.55
N ALA A 229 -3.73 26.65 3.81
CA ALA A 229 -4.54 27.54 2.99
C ALA A 229 -4.06 27.56 1.52
N SER A 230 -2.76 27.31 1.29
CA SER A 230 -2.18 27.16 -0.06
C SER A 230 -2.75 25.98 -0.85
N PHE A 231 -3.35 24.98 -0.18
CA PHE A 231 -4.03 23.85 -0.78
C PHE A 231 -5.56 23.92 -0.62
N GLY A 232 -6.10 24.91 0.09
CA GLY A 232 -7.55 25.07 0.30
C GLY A 232 -8.19 24.11 1.31
N ILE A 233 -7.39 23.45 2.16
CA ILE A 233 -7.88 22.45 3.15
C ILE A 233 -7.75 22.90 4.61
N ASP A 234 -7.38 24.16 4.87
CA ASP A 234 -7.17 24.66 6.24
C ASP A 234 -8.43 24.63 7.12
N GLN A 235 -9.61 24.73 6.51
CA GLN A 235 -10.92 24.61 7.17
C GLN A 235 -11.62 23.26 6.89
N GLN A 236 -10.89 22.27 6.38
CA GLN A 236 -11.42 20.95 6.02
C GLN A 236 -10.70 19.86 6.85
N PRO A 237 -11.09 19.66 8.13
CA PRO A 237 -10.36 18.77 9.04
C PRO A 237 -10.34 17.31 8.57
N LEU A 238 -11.44 16.80 7.99
CA LEU A 238 -11.50 15.41 7.54
C LEU A 238 -10.72 15.19 6.24
N ALA A 239 -10.76 16.14 5.29
CA ALA A 239 -9.86 16.11 4.13
C ALA A 239 -8.39 16.12 4.56
N THR A 240 -8.05 16.93 5.57
CA THR A 240 -6.71 17.01 6.14
C THR A 240 -6.31 15.68 6.80
N GLN A 241 -7.19 15.04 7.57
CA GLN A 241 -6.95 13.72 8.17
C GLN A 241 -6.75 12.63 7.12
N ALA A 242 -7.68 12.52 6.16
CA ALA A 242 -7.58 11.55 5.08
C ALA A 242 -6.27 11.74 4.29
N SER A 243 -5.92 12.99 3.96
CA SER A 243 -4.68 13.32 3.27
C SER A 243 -3.43 12.91 4.06
N ALA A 244 -3.39 13.19 5.36
CA ALA A 244 -2.27 12.82 6.21
C ALA A 244 -2.12 11.28 6.34
N ALA A 245 -3.24 10.57 6.50
CA ALA A 245 -3.25 9.11 6.53
C ALA A 245 -2.73 8.51 5.22
N LEU A 246 -3.19 9.02 4.07
CA LEU A 246 -2.74 8.54 2.76
C LEU A 246 -1.25 8.80 2.55
N LEU A 247 -0.75 9.98 2.88
CA LEU A 247 0.69 10.26 2.83
C LEU A 247 1.50 9.30 3.71
N GLY A 248 1.01 9.02 4.93
CA GLY A 248 1.65 8.09 5.84
C GLY A 248 1.71 6.68 5.29
N TYR A 249 0.59 6.19 4.77
CA TYR A 249 0.50 4.87 4.16
C TYR A 249 1.44 4.74 2.95
N LEU A 250 1.39 5.70 2.02
CA LEU A 250 2.27 5.70 0.85
C LEU A 250 3.75 5.71 1.23
N LYS A 251 4.10 6.45 2.29
CA LYS A 251 5.48 6.53 2.78
C LYS A 251 5.94 5.19 3.36
N GLN A 252 5.05 4.47 4.05
CA GLN A 252 5.32 3.13 4.55
C GLN A 252 5.49 2.13 3.40
N MET A 253 4.64 2.20 2.36
CA MET A 253 4.69 1.27 1.23
C MET A 253 5.93 1.49 0.36
N GLN A 254 6.28 2.75 0.04
CA GLN A 254 7.41 3.04 -0.84
C GLN A 254 8.77 3.04 -0.11
N LYS A 255 8.78 3.19 1.22
CA LYS A 255 9.98 3.31 2.10
C LYS A 255 11.02 4.38 1.72
N HIS A 256 10.86 5.02 0.58
CA HIS A 256 11.62 6.16 0.10
C HIS A 256 10.79 7.44 0.29
N ALA A 257 11.45 8.59 0.24
CA ALA A 257 10.74 9.85 0.29
C ALA A 257 9.91 10.06 -0.99
N LEU A 258 8.63 10.40 -0.83
CA LEU A 258 7.66 10.62 -1.90
C LEU A 258 7.87 11.99 -2.58
N HIS A 259 9.07 12.25 -3.10
CA HIS A 259 9.49 13.56 -3.64
C HIS A 259 8.75 13.99 -4.91
N HIS A 260 8.11 13.06 -5.60
CA HIS A 260 7.29 13.33 -6.78
C HIS A 260 5.88 13.81 -6.42
N ILE A 261 5.37 13.47 -5.23
CA ILE A 261 4.11 14.00 -4.70
C ILE A 261 4.38 15.38 -4.10
N ARG A 262 4.15 16.42 -4.90
CA ARG A 262 4.59 17.81 -4.61
C ARG A 262 3.48 18.77 -4.21
N SER A 263 2.22 18.39 -4.41
CA SER A 263 1.07 19.24 -4.08
C SER A 263 -0.15 18.39 -3.76
N ILE A 264 -1.06 18.93 -2.94
CA ILE A 264 -2.43 18.45 -2.80
C ILE A 264 -3.34 19.35 -3.62
N ARG A 265 -4.24 18.77 -4.41
CA ARG A 265 -5.31 19.51 -5.10
C ARG A 265 -6.64 19.24 -4.42
N THR A 266 -7.29 20.30 -3.95
CA THR A 266 -8.66 20.20 -3.44
C THR A 266 -9.63 20.14 -4.60
N VAL A 267 -10.55 19.18 -4.57
CA VAL A 267 -11.59 19.04 -5.58
C VAL A 267 -12.87 19.66 -5.06
N ASP A 268 -13.38 20.65 -5.78
CA ASP A 268 -14.64 21.29 -5.43
C ASP A 268 -15.82 20.44 -5.92
N ALA A 269 -16.71 20.09 -4.99
CA ALA A 269 -17.93 19.33 -5.29
C ALA A 269 -18.81 19.98 -6.38
N HIS A 270 -18.67 21.30 -6.56
CA HIS A 270 -19.44 22.11 -7.51
C HIS A 270 -18.82 22.15 -8.92
N GLU A 271 -17.53 21.86 -9.08
CA GLU A 271 -16.89 21.74 -10.40
C GLU A 271 -17.42 20.51 -11.18
N TYR A 272 -18.00 19.53 -10.47
CA TYR A 272 -18.65 18.35 -11.07
C TYR A 272 -19.97 18.64 -11.81
N VAL A 273 -20.61 19.79 -11.58
CA VAL A 273 -21.93 20.11 -12.17
C VAL A 273 -21.78 20.79 -13.54
N GLY A 274 -20.58 21.26 -13.89
CA GLY A 274 -20.34 22.01 -15.14
C GLY A 274 -19.43 21.32 -16.16
N LEU A 275 -18.69 20.28 -15.77
CA LEU A 275 -17.82 19.52 -16.65
C LEU A 275 -18.48 18.19 -16.97
N ASP A 276 -18.68 17.96 -18.28
CA ASP A 276 -19.07 16.66 -18.81
C ASP A 276 -18.11 15.60 -18.22
N ARG A 277 -18.68 14.47 -17.77
CA ARG A 277 -18.03 13.39 -17.00
C ARG A 277 -16.75 12.81 -17.64
N SER A 278 -16.42 13.22 -18.85
CA SER A 278 -15.28 12.83 -19.69
C SER A 278 -14.04 13.73 -19.58
N THR A 279 -14.12 14.88 -18.90
CA THR A 279 -13.04 15.89 -18.98
C THR A 279 -11.97 15.79 -17.89
N ILE A 280 -12.26 15.10 -16.77
CA ILE A 280 -11.29 14.87 -15.69
C ILE A 280 -10.47 13.59 -15.93
N VAL A 281 -10.87 12.77 -16.92
CA VAL A 281 -10.33 11.42 -17.20
C VAL A 281 -9.31 11.40 -18.36
N ASN A 282 -8.77 12.55 -18.79
CA ASN A 282 -7.71 12.60 -19.82
C ASN A 282 -6.53 13.49 -19.40
#